data_AF-A0A0N4XS41-F1
#
_entry.id   AF-A0A0N4XS41-F1
#
_cell.length_a   1.000
_cell.length_b   1.000
_cell.length_c   1.000
_cell.angle_alpha   90.00
_cell.angle_beta   90.00
_cell.angle_gamma   90.00
#
_symmetry.space_group_name_H-M   'P 1'
#
loop_
_entity.id
_entity.type
_entity.pdbx_description
1 polymer ?
#
loop_
_entity_poly.entity_id
_entity_poly.type
_entity_poly.pdbx_seq_one_letter_code
_entity_poly.pdbx_strand_id
1 'polypeptide(L)'
;MDRVQIHPTAFVDPADPAAGTKFLAAEALRGKGAILINSKGARFANELGRRDYVTERILQDCGPIEGFQGGSGGLTAAIMLINDKAVDSFGRPTFNFYSIVKKFFKRSLIEVNR
;
A
#
# COMPACT_ATOMS: atom_id res chain seq x y z
N MET A 1 -25.00 3.16 -15.88
CA MET A 1 -24.33 2.69 -14.64
C MET A 1 -22.88 3.19 -14.68
N ASP A 2 -22.70 4.50 -14.94
CA ASP A 2 -21.52 4.99 -15.70
C ASP A 2 -20.57 5.85 -14.85
N ARG A 3 -20.83 5.91 -13.54
CA ARG A 3 -20.04 6.67 -12.57
C ARG A 3 -19.85 5.84 -11.31
N VAL A 4 -18.90 4.91 -11.38
CA VAL A 4 -18.46 4.10 -10.23
C VAL A 4 -17.23 4.76 -9.63
N GLN A 5 -17.25 5.01 -8.32
CA GLN A 5 -16.09 5.54 -7.60
C GLN A 5 -15.23 4.38 -7.09
N ILE A 6 -13.95 4.39 -7.43
CA ILE A 6 -12.98 3.41 -6.96
C ILE A 6 -12.17 4.03 -5.82
N HIS A 7 -11.91 3.24 -4.77
CA HIS A 7 -10.93 3.59 -3.76
C HIS A 7 -9.56 3.06 -4.20
N PRO A 8 -8.52 3.90 -4.31
CA PRO A 8 -7.31 3.54 -5.03
C PRO A 8 -6.42 2.52 -4.31
N THR A 9 -6.60 2.32 -3.00
CA THR A 9 -5.70 1.50 -2.19
C THR A 9 -6.46 0.57 -1.24
N ALA A 10 -6.26 -0.73 -1.40
CA ALA A 10 -6.63 -1.75 -0.42
C ALA A 10 -5.41 -2.64 -0.13
N PHE A 11 -5.33 -3.18 1.08
CA PHE A 11 -4.28 -4.11 1.47
C PHE A 11 -4.59 -5.51 0.95
N VAL A 12 -3.57 -6.12 0.35
CA VAL A 12 -3.50 -7.56 0.12
C VAL A 12 -3.16 -8.21 1.45
N ASP A 13 -3.95 -9.19 1.88
CA ASP A 13 -3.64 -9.98 3.07
C ASP A 13 -2.53 -10.99 2.72
N PRO A 14 -1.36 -10.94 3.37
CA PRO A 14 -0.28 -11.90 3.15
C PRO A 14 -0.67 -13.36 3.42
N ALA A 15 -1.66 -13.60 4.30
CA ALA A 15 -2.14 -14.94 4.62
C ALA A 15 -3.09 -15.51 3.55
N ASP A 16 -3.78 -14.64 2.79
CA ASP A 16 -4.61 -15.02 1.66
C ASP A 16 -4.56 -13.95 0.54
N PRO A 17 -3.47 -13.95 -0.26
CA PRO A 17 -3.29 -12.95 -1.31
C PRO A 17 -4.32 -13.03 -2.42
N ALA A 18 -4.96 -14.19 -2.62
CA ALA A 18 -5.95 -14.43 -3.65
C ALA A 18 -7.39 -14.12 -3.21
N ALA A 19 -7.60 -13.73 -1.94
CA ALA A 19 -8.92 -13.39 -1.41
C ALA A 19 -9.68 -12.41 -2.31
N GLY A 20 -10.94 -12.71 -2.63
CA GLY A 20 -11.77 -11.87 -3.51
C GLY A 20 -12.16 -10.52 -2.88
N THR A 21 -12.07 -10.38 -1.56
CA THR A 21 -12.27 -9.10 -0.85
C THR A 21 -10.97 -8.64 -0.21
N LYS A 22 -10.73 -7.32 -0.22
CA LYS A 22 -9.50 -6.70 0.29
C LYS A 22 -9.83 -5.72 1.40
N PHE A 23 -8.91 -5.54 2.35
CA PHE A 23 -9.08 -4.59 3.43
C PHE A 23 -8.77 -3.17 2.95
N LEU A 24 -9.70 -2.23 3.14
CA LEU A 24 -9.50 -0.86 2.70
C LEU A 24 -8.30 -0.23 3.40
N ALA A 25 -7.35 0.32 2.62
CA ALA A 25 -6.24 1.08 3.16
C ALA A 25 -6.67 2.53 3.34
N ALA A 26 -6.55 3.06 4.56
CA ALA A 26 -6.97 4.41 4.87
C ALA A 26 -6.19 5.44 4.02
N GLU A 27 -6.92 6.35 3.37
CA GLU A 27 -6.35 7.45 2.58
C GLU A 27 -5.41 8.33 3.40
N ALA A 28 -5.67 8.45 4.71
CA ALA A 28 -4.82 9.14 5.65
C ALA A 28 -3.39 8.55 5.74
N LEU A 29 -3.15 7.28 5.42
CA LEU A 29 -1.78 6.74 5.39
C LEU A 29 -0.93 7.45 4.33
N ARG A 30 -1.47 7.60 3.10
CA ARG A 30 -0.85 8.40 2.04
C ARG A 30 -0.69 9.86 2.48
N GLY A 31 -1.74 10.43 3.07
CA GLY A 31 -1.76 11.79 3.61
C GLY A 31 -0.69 12.10 4.68
N LYS A 32 -0.21 11.08 5.39
CA LYS A 32 0.78 11.21 6.47
C LYS A 32 2.21 10.91 6.05
N GLY A 33 2.44 10.66 4.76
CA GLY A 33 3.77 10.47 4.19
C GLY A 33 4.12 9.04 3.83
N ALA A 34 3.13 8.13 3.75
CA ALA A 34 3.37 6.85 3.09
C ALA A 34 3.59 7.07 1.59
N ILE A 35 4.59 6.37 1.03
CA ILE A 35 4.89 6.38 -0.40
C ILE A 35 4.55 5.04 -1.04
N LEU A 36 4.23 5.06 -2.32
CA LEU A 36 3.94 3.86 -3.10
C LEU A 36 5.08 3.58 -4.08
N ILE A 37 5.58 2.35 -4.06
CA ILE A 37 6.59 1.87 -5.01
C ILE A 37 6.05 0.65 -5.78
N ASN A 38 6.51 0.47 -7.00
CA ASN A 38 6.21 -0.73 -7.79
C ASN A 38 7.13 -1.90 -7.39
N SER A 39 6.94 -3.06 -8.01
CA SER A 39 7.78 -4.26 -7.78
C SER A 39 9.26 -4.06 -8.13
N LYS A 40 9.61 -3.00 -8.88
CA LYS A 40 10.99 -2.62 -9.21
C LYS A 40 11.61 -1.67 -8.18
N GLY A 41 10.89 -1.30 -7.13
CA GLY A 41 11.35 -0.36 -6.10
C GLY A 41 11.27 1.11 -6.50
N ALA A 42 10.64 1.44 -7.63
CA ALA A 42 10.52 2.82 -8.11
C ALA A 42 9.20 3.45 -7.65
N ARG A 43 9.26 4.71 -7.21
CA ARG A 43 8.07 5.54 -6.98
C ARG A 43 7.46 5.92 -8.33
N PHE A 44 6.15 5.78 -8.47
CA PHE A 44 5.46 5.88 -9.77
C PHE A 44 4.31 6.90 -9.79
N ALA A 45 3.92 7.45 -8.64
CA ALA A 45 2.80 8.38 -8.51
C ALA A 45 3.04 9.44 -7.42
N ASN A 46 2.30 10.55 -7.50
CA ASN A 46 2.06 11.42 -6.36
C ASN A 46 0.90 10.87 -5.51
N GLU A 47 1.17 10.41 -4.30
CA GLU A 47 0.22 9.72 -3.43
C GLU A 47 -0.87 10.64 -2.89
N LEU A 48 -0.71 11.96 -2.97
CA LEU A 48 -1.75 12.95 -2.63
C LEU A 48 -2.64 13.31 -3.82
N GLY A 49 -2.39 12.69 -4.99
CA GLY A 49 -3.21 12.85 -6.18
C GLY A 49 -4.64 12.34 -5.99
N ARG A 50 -5.50 12.68 -6.95
CA ARG A 50 -6.89 12.21 -6.98
C ARG A 50 -6.96 10.68 -7.12
N ARG A 51 -8.10 10.10 -6.71
CA ARG A 51 -8.30 8.64 -6.68
C ARG A 51 -8.15 7.99 -8.06
N ASP A 52 -8.77 8.59 -9.07
CA ASP A 52 -8.67 8.19 -10.48
C ASP A 52 -7.20 8.17 -10.96
N TYR A 53 -6.46 9.24 -10.69
CA TYR A 53 -5.04 9.34 -11.02
C TYR A 53 -4.21 8.24 -10.34
N VAL A 54 -4.35 8.04 -9.02
CA VAL A 54 -3.53 7.03 -8.32
C VAL A 54 -3.88 5.62 -8.80
N THR A 55 -5.17 5.32 -9.02
CA THR A 55 -5.61 4.05 -9.59
C THR A 55 -5.01 3.82 -10.99
N GLU A 56 -5.08 4.81 -11.87
CA GLU A 56 -4.54 4.71 -13.23
C GLU A 56 -3.02 4.45 -13.21
N ARG A 57 -2.27 5.16 -12.37
CA ARG A 57 -0.82 4.96 -12.22
C ARG A 57 -0.47 3.57 -11.67
N ILE A 58 -1.26 3.03 -10.75
CA ILE A 58 -1.07 1.64 -10.29
C ILE A 58 -1.26 0.67 -11.45
N LEU A 59 -2.31 0.84 -12.27
CA LEU A 59 -2.59 -0.06 -13.39
C LEU A 59 -1.54 0.04 -14.52
N GLN A 60 -0.94 1.22 -14.72
CA GLN A 60 0.05 1.45 -15.77
C GLN A 60 1.47 1.02 -15.39
N ASP A 61 1.93 1.33 -14.17
CA ASP A 61 3.35 1.21 -13.80
C ASP A 61 3.66 0.07 -12.81
N CYS A 62 2.63 -0.62 -12.33
CA CYS A 62 2.78 -1.78 -11.46
C CYS A 62 2.35 -3.07 -12.17
N GLY A 63 2.86 -4.19 -11.65
CA GLY A 63 2.44 -5.53 -12.02
C GLY A 63 2.22 -6.38 -10.78
N PRO A 64 2.04 -7.70 -10.94
CA PRO A 64 2.00 -8.62 -9.83
C PRO A 64 3.27 -8.59 -8.98
N ILE A 65 3.09 -8.83 -7.69
CA ILE A 65 4.17 -8.99 -6.72
C ILE A 65 4.25 -10.47 -6.38
N GLU A 66 5.43 -11.09 -6.50
CA GLU A 66 5.59 -12.53 -6.24
C GLU A 66 6.34 -12.79 -4.92
N GLY A 67 7.42 -12.05 -4.64
CA GLY A 67 8.34 -12.36 -3.54
C GLY A 67 8.14 -11.60 -2.22
N PHE A 68 7.29 -10.57 -2.18
CA PHE A 68 7.11 -9.72 -1.00
C PHE A 68 5.80 -10.06 -0.27
N GLN A 69 5.90 -10.43 1.01
CA GLN A 69 4.77 -10.78 1.90
C GLN A 69 3.74 -11.73 1.28
N GLY A 70 4.18 -12.83 0.65
CA GLY A 70 3.26 -13.80 0.04
C GLY A 70 2.74 -13.39 -1.35
N GLY A 71 3.14 -12.23 -1.84
CA GLY A 71 2.79 -11.73 -3.16
C GLY A 71 1.41 -11.08 -3.21
N SER A 72 0.95 -10.79 -4.42
CA SER A 72 -0.33 -10.12 -4.69
C SER A 72 -1.41 -11.06 -5.24
N GLY A 73 -1.18 -12.38 -5.23
CA GLY A 73 -2.11 -13.35 -5.82
C GLY A 73 -2.30 -13.16 -7.33
N GLY A 74 -1.25 -12.69 -8.04
CA GLY A 74 -1.31 -12.40 -9.48
C GLY A 74 -1.98 -11.08 -9.85
N LEU A 75 -2.40 -10.27 -8.87
CA LEU A 75 -3.05 -8.98 -9.12
C LEU A 75 -2.04 -7.84 -9.20
N THR A 76 -2.33 -6.83 -10.01
CA THR A 76 -1.55 -5.58 -10.03
C THR A 76 -1.57 -4.92 -8.65
N ALA A 77 -0.40 -4.71 -8.07
CA ALA A 77 -0.27 -4.16 -6.72
C ALA A 77 0.96 -3.27 -6.58
N ALA A 78 0.90 -2.35 -5.62
CA ALA A 78 2.03 -1.53 -5.19
C ALA A 78 2.42 -1.89 -3.75
N ILE A 79 3.67 -1.60 -3.39
CA ILE A 79 4.18 -1.73 -2.02
C ILE A 79 4.09 -0.36 -1.36
N MET A 80 3.51 -0.33 -0.16
CA MET A 80 3.43 0.87 0.66
C MET A 80 4.62 0.93 1.63
N LEU A 81 5.40 2.00 1.56
CA LEU A 81 6.46 2.29 2.52
C LEU A 81 6.05 3.46 3.41
N ILE A 82 6.27 3.32 4.71
CA ILE A 82 5.99 4.35 5.70
C ILE A 82 7.07 4.34 6.78
N ASN A 83 7.49 5.51 7.25
CA ASN A 83 8.50 5.63 8.31
C ASN A 83 7.84 5.88 9.68
N ASP A 84 8.62 5.75 10.75
CA ASP A 84 8.11 5.90 12.12
C ASP A 84 7.51 7.29 12.38
N LYS A 85 8.08 8.37 11.81
CA LYS A 85 7.53 9.73 11.93
C LYS A 85 6.13 9.86 11.32
N ALA A 86 5.90 9.25 10.15
CA ALA A 86 4.61 9.23 9.49
C ALA A 86 3.60 8.36 10.26
N VAL A 87 4.05 7.22 10.80
CA VAL A 87 3.25 6.36 11.69
C VAL A 87 2.80 7.12 12.93
N ASP A 88 3.68 7.86 13.60
CA ASP A 88 3.35 8.67 14.77
C ASP A 88 2.34 9.77 14.41
N SER A 89 2.50 10.42 13.24
CA SER A 89 1.56 11.44 12.75
C SER A 89 0.19 10.88 12.32
N PHE A 90 0.14 9.61 11.89
CA PHE A 90 -1.10 8.89 11.60
C PHE A 90 -1.82 8.44 12.87
N GLY A 91 -1.08 8.17 13.94
CA GLY A 91 -1.58 7.66 15.20
C GLY A 91 -1.18 6.20 15.39
N ARG A 92 -0.22 5.97 16.28
CA ARG A 92 0.38 4.66 16.52
C ARG A 92 -0.63 3.56 16.92
N PRO A 93 -1.63 3.80 17.78
CA PRO A 93 -2.65 2.80 18.08
C PRO A 93 -3.43 2.35 16.84
N THR A 94 -3.82 3.31 15.99
CA THR A 94 -4.53 3.02 14.73
C THR A 94 -3.62 2.31 13.74
N PHE A 95 -2.34 2.69 13.65
CA PHE A 95 -1.38 1.97 12.82
C PHE A 95 -1.15 0.53 13.30
N ASN A 96 -1.10 0.29 14.61
CA ASN A 96 -0.90 -1.03 15.21
C ASN A 96 -2.02 -2.01 14.85
N PHE A 97 -3.23 -1.53 14.57
CA PHE A 97 -4.27 -2.39 14.01
C PHE A 97 -3.85 -2.98 12.65
N TYR A 98 -3.31 -2.15 11.75
CA TYR A 98 -2.85 -2.62 10.44
C TYR A 98 -1.57 -3.47 10.53
N SER A 99 -0.62 -3.07 11.38
CA SER A 99 0.71 -3.70 11.43
C SER A 99 0.78 -4.92 12.36
N ILE A 100 0.14 -4.89 13.52
CA ILE A 100 0.23 -5.97 14.53
C ILE A 100 -0.95 -6.92 14.39
N VAL A 101 -2.18 -6.39 14.37
CA VAL A 101 -3.38 -7.23 14.34
C VAL A 101 -3.57 -7.86 12.96
N LYS A 102 -3.48 -7.04 11.91
CA LYS A 102 -3.65 -7.49 10.52
C LYS A 102 -2.37 -7.95 9.83
N LYS A 103 -1.20 -7.64 10.38
CA LYS A 103 0.11 -8.05 9.84
C LYS A 103 0.37 -7.60 8.39
N PHE A 104 -0.25 -6.49 7.96
CA PHE A 104 -0.04 -5.95 6.61
C PHE A 104 1.32 -5.28 6.45
N PHE A 105 1.92 -4.79 7.54
CA PHE A 105 3.23 -4.15 7.51
C PHE A 105 4.30 -5.05 8.13
N LYS A 106 5.43 -5.16 7.45
CA LYS A 106 6.65 -5.77 7.97
C LYS A 106 7.70 -4.69 8.20
N ARG A 107 8.28 -4.63 9.40
CA ARG A 107 9.41 -3.73 9.67
C ARG A 107 10.62 -4.20 8.88
N SER A 108 11.22 -3.30 8.11
CA SER A 108 12.48 -3.56 7.43
C SER A 108 13.63 -3.09 8.33
N LEU A 109 14.68 -3.92 8.44
CA LEU A 109 15.93 -3.60 9.16
C LEU A 109 16.96 -2.92 8.25
N ILE A 110 16.55 -2.41 7.08
CA ILE A 110 17.45 -1.69 6.19
C ILE A 110 17.87 -0.39 6.89
N GLU A 111 19.03 -0.41 7.54
CA GLU A 111 19.79 0.78 7.86
C GLU A 111 20.15 1.43 6.52
N VAL A 112 19.50 2.55 6.21
CA VAL A 112 19.94 3.42 5.14
C VAL A 112 21.24 4.06 5.62
N ASN A 113 22.36 3.36 5.46
CA ASN A 113 23.68 3.96 5.55
C ASN A 113 23.73 5.05 4.49
N ARG A 114 23.73 6.30 4.97
CA ARG A 114 24.03 7.49 4.16
C ARG A 114 25.52 7.58 3.92
#